data_AF-A0AAW2VXH8-F1
#
_entry.id   AF-A0AAW2VXH8-F1
#
_cell.length_a   1.000
_cell.length_b   1.000
_cell.length_c   1.000
_cell.angle_alpha   90.00
_cell.angle_beta   90.00
_cell.angle_gamma   90.00
#
_symmetry.space_group_name_H-M   'P 1'
#
loop_
_entity.id
_entity.type
_entity.pdbx_description
1 polymer ?
#
loop_
_entity_poly.entity_id
_entity_poly.type
_entity_poly.pdbx_seq_one_letter_code
_entity_poly.pdbx_strand_id
1 'polypeptide(L)'
;MDLDVALKEDSPPALTEKSTSEEKREKERWEKYNRMRVRIMKKTIIEAFRGTISETLTKAKDFLVDIEKRFIKNEKAEIGTLLTNLFSKRYTGKGNIREYITEMSHLSAKLRALKLGLSEDLLVHLILISLPTRFS
;
A
#
# COMPACT_ATOMS: atom_id res chain seq x y z
N MET A 1 3.36 19.04 -22.74
CA MET A 1 2.83 19.76 -21.56
C MET A 1 3.48 19.13 -20.34
N ASP A 2 4.39 19.83 -19.66
CA ASP A 2 5.21 19.25 -18.59
C ASP A 2 4.49 19.34 -17.24
N LEU A 3 3.47 18.49 -17.07
CA LEU A 3 2.64 18.44 -15.87
C LEU A 3 3.37 17.81 -14.67
N ASP A 4 4.56 17.26 -14.89
CA ASP A 4 5.35 16.53 -13.90
C ASP A 4 6.10 17.45 -12.95
N VAL A 5 6.27 18.71 -13.33
CA VAL A 5 6.96 19.75 -12.57
C VAL A 5 6.42 19.83 -11.13
N ALA A 6 5.10 19.82 -10.96
CA ALA A 6 4.45 19.85 -9.64
C ALA A 6 4.62 18.57 -8.79
N LEU A 7 5.15 17.49 -9.37
CA LEU A 7 5.46 16.24 -8.68
C LEU A 7 6.95 16.10 -8.34
N LYS A 8 7.83 16.66 -9.19
CA LYS A 8 9.30 16.57 -9.05
C LYS A 8 9.87 17.71 -8.23
N GLU A 9 9.33 18.91 -8.37
CA GLU A 9 9.84 20.12 -7.74
C GLU A 9 9.03 20.50 -6.50
N ASP A 10 9.71 21.10 -5.52
CA ASP A 10 9.05 21.62 -4.33
C ASP A 10 8.23 22.88 -4.65
N SER A 11 7.28 23.20 -3.76
CA SER A 11 6.46 24.39 -3.90
C SER A 11 7.35 25.64 -3.96
N PRO A 12 7.14 26.53 -4.95
CA PRO A 12 7.80 27.82 -4.97
C PRO A 12 7.57 28.59 -3.67
N PRO A 13 8.51 29.46 -3.27
CA PRO A 13 8.39 30.28 -2.06
C PRO A 13 7.10 31.11 -2.03
N ALA A 14 6.70 31.53 -0.83
CA ALA A 14 5.66 32.54 -0.69
C ALA A 14 6.08 33.83 -1.42
N LEU A 15 5.17 34.42 -2.18
CA LEU A 15 5.46 35.68 -2.85
C LEU A 15 5.56 36.78 -1.81
N THR A 16 6.53 37.67 -1.98
CA THR A 16 6.70 38.87 -1.14
C THR A 16 6.45 40.12 -1.99
N GLU A 17 6.33 41.30 -1.37
CA GLU A 17 6.15 42.56 -2.12
C GLU A 17 7.31 42.85 -3.09
N LYS A 18 8.49 42.28 -2.84
CA LYS A 18 9.68 42.39 -3.69
C LYS A 18 9.73 41.38 -4.82
N SER A 19 8.77 40.45 -4.90
CA SER A 19 8.81 39.38 -5.88
C SER A 19 8.67 39.89 -7.30
N THR A 20 9.51 39.38 -8.18
CA THR A 20 9.56 39.80 -9.58
C THR A 20 8.33 39.32 -10.36
N SER A 21 8.06 39.94 -11.50
CA SER A 21 6.99 39.48 -12.40
C SER A 21 7.19 38.01 -12.86
N GLU A 22 8.46 37.57 -12.98
CA GLU A 22 8.79 36.21 -13.38
C GLU A 22 8.47 35.21 -12.27
N GLU A 23 8.87 35.49 -11.02
CA GLU A 23 8.56 34.64 -9.85
C GLU A 23 7.05 34.46 -9.64
N LYS A 24 6.27 35.52 -9.91
CA LYS A 24 4.80 35.46 -9.87
C LYS A 24 4.24 34.51 -10.93
N ARG A 25 4.73 34.61 -12.17
CA ARG A 25 4.32 33.73 -13.29
C ARG A 25 4.71 32.27 -13.06
N GLU A 26 5.87 32.02 -12.48
CA GLU A 26 6.33 30.69 -12.13
C GLU A 26 5.43 30.05 -11.07
N LYS A 27 5.13 30.78 -9.99
CA LYS A 27 4.22 30.28 -8.95
C LYS A 27 2.82 29.97 -9.48
N GLU A 28 2.23 30.87 -10.27
CA GLU A 28 0.92 30.63 -10.89
C GLU A 28 0.91 29.39 -11.78
N ARG A 29 1.98 29.20 -12.55
CA ARG A 29 2.16 28.03 -13.42
C ARG A 29 2.24 26.75 -12.59
N TRP A 30 3.07 26.75 -11.54
CA TRP A 30 3.20 25.62 -10.62
C TRP A 30 1.85 25.27 -9.96
N GLU A 31 1.13 26.27 -9.45
CA GLU A 31 -0.18 26.07 -8.83
C GLU A 31 -1.21 25.49 -9.80
N LYS A 32 -1.23 25.98 -11.05
CA LYS A 32 -2.11 25.44 -12.09
C LYS A 32 -1.83 23.96 -12.36
N TYR A 33 -0.56 23.58 -12.51
CA TYR A 33 -0.17 22.20 -12.74
C TYR A 33 -0.45 21.32 -11.53
N ASN A 34 -0.16 21.80 -10.32
CA ASN A 34 -0.48 21.10 -9.08
C ASN A 34 -1.99 20.84 -8.94
N ARG A 35 -2.84 21.85 -9.16
CA ARG A 35 -4.31 21.69 -9.14
C ARG A 35 -4.79 20.65 -10.16
N MET A 36 -4.21 20.67 -11.37
CA MET A 36 -4.56 19.70 -12.41
C MET A 36 -4.17 18.27 -11.99
N ARG A 37 -2.95 18.09 -11.47
CA ARG A 37 -2.46 16.79 -11.00
C ARG A 37 -3.32 16.24 -9.87
N VAL A 38 -3.67 17.04 -8.87
CA VAL A 38 -4.58 16.62 -7.78
C VAL A 38 -5.93 16.15 -8.33
N ARG A 39 -6.53 16.88 -9.29
CA ARG A 39 -7.80 16.46 -9.91
C ARG A 39 -7.68 15.14 -10.67
N ILE A 40 -6.61 14.96 -11.43
CA ILE A 40 -6.35 13.71 -12.15
C ILE A 40 -6.20 12.57 -11.16
N MET A 41 -5.33 12.71 -10.16
CA MET A 41 -5.10 11.69 -9.14
C MET A 41 -6.39 11.32 -8.40
N LYS A 42 -7.16 12.29 -7.91
CA LYS A 42 -8.47 12.07 -7.25
C LYS A 42 -9.47 11.30 -8.14
N LYS A 43 -9.44 11.52 -9.46
CA LYS A 43 -10.29 10.79 -10.41
C LYS A 43 -9.81 9.37 -10.70
N THR A 44 -8.50 9.19 -10.84
CA THR A 44 -7.86 7.91 -11.21
C THR A 44 -7.84 6.90 -10.06
N ILE A 45 -7.89 7.36 -8.81
CA ILE A 45 -7.98 6.46 -7.67
C ILE A 45 -9.24 5.60 -7.74
N ILE A 46 -9.04 4.30 -7.48
CA ILE A 46 -10.08 3.28 -7.34
C ILE A 46 -11.13 3.79 -6.33
N GLU A 47 -12.41 3.73 -6.70
CA GLU A 47 -13.50 4.33 -5.93
C GLU A 47 -13.55 3.89 -4.46
N ALA A 48 -13.15 2.64 -4.18
CA ALA A 48 -13.03 2.08 -2.83
C ALA A 48 -12.15 2.91 -1.88
N PHE A 49 -11.21 3.70 -2.40
CA PHE A 49 -10.30 4.53 -1.59
C PHE A 49 -10.72 6.00 -1.53
N ARG A 50 -11.67 6.46 -2.36
CA ARG A 50 -12.06 7.89 -2.44
C ARG A 50 -12.51 8.47 -1.09
N GLY A 51 -13.31 7.73 -0.33
CA GLY A 51 -13.81 8.18 0.98
C GLY A 51 -12.78 8.15 2.10
N THR A 52 -11.63 7.50 1.88
CA THR A 52 -10.57 7.44 2.89
C THR A 52 -9.59 8.58 2.74
N ILE A 53 -9.38 9.08 1.51
CA ILE A 53 -8.37 10.08 1.19
C ILE A 53 -8.79 11.45 1.69
N SER A 54 -7.85 12.17 2.30
CA SER A 54 -8.16 13.49 2.86
C SER A 54 -8.54 14.48 1.76
N GLU A 55 -9.77 14.99 1.79
CA GLU A 55 -10.25 16.01 0.85
C GLU A 55 -9.41 17.30 0.92
N THR A 56 -8.78 17.54 2.07
CA THR A 56 -7.99 18.74 2.40
C THR A 56 -6.62 18.82 1.71
N LEU A 57 -6.16 17.76 1.04
CA LEU A 57 -4.86 17.76 0.36
C LEU A 57 -4.90 18.62 -0.90
N THR A 58 -4.17 19.74 -0.85
CA THR A 58 -4.09 20.73 -1.95
C THR A 58 -2.86 20.51 -2.83
N LYS A 59 -1.84 19.78 -2.37
CA LYS A 59 -0.62 19.47 -3.11
C LYS A 59 -0.60 18.03 -3.59
N ALA A 60 -0.20 17.83 -4.84
CA ALA A 60 -0.11 16.51 -5.46
C ALA A 60 0.98 15.64 -4.82
N LYS A 61 2.09 16.22 -4.36
CA LYS A 61 3.15 15.52 -3.64
C LYS A 61 2.66 14.96 -2.29
N ASP A 62 1.98 15.78 -1.49
CA ASP A 62 1.40 15.35 -0.21
C ASP A 62 0.34 14.24 -0.42
N PHE A 63 -0.40 14.33 -1.53
CA PHE A 63 -1.36 13.31 -1.94
C PHE A 63 -0.72 11.96 -2.20
N LEU A 64 0.43 11.91 -2.89
CA LEU A 64 1.18 10.67 -3.10
C LEU A 64 1.68 10.07 -1.78
N VAL A 65 2.20 10.91 -0.88
CA VAL A 65 2.67 10.47 0.45
C VAL A 65 1.53 9.89 1.29
N ASP A 66 0.33 10.48 1.25
CA ASP A 66 -0.84 9.95 1.96
C ASP A 66 -1.27 8.59 1.41
N ILE A 67 -1.27 8.45 0.07
CA ILE A 67 -1.56 7.16 -0.59
C ILE A 67 -0.55 6.10 -0.15
N GLU A 68 0.74 6.38 -0.26
CA GLU A 68 1.81 5.46 0.13
C GLU A 68 1.63 4.97 1.57
N LYS A 69 1.38 5.90 2.51
CA LYS A 69 1.11 5.57 3.92
C LYS A 69 -0.09 4.63 4.10
N ARG A 70 -1.16 4.81 3.31
CA ARG A 70 -2.35 3.95 3.36
C ARG A 70 -2.07 2.56 2.81
N PHE A 71 -1.34 2.46 1.71
CA PHE A 71 -0.92 1.17 1.16
C PHE A 71 -0.04 0.41 2.14
N ILE A 72 0.93 1.06 2.78
CA ILE A 72 1.74 0.45 3.85
C ILE A 72 0.88 -0.02 5.03
N LYS A 73 -0.11 0.77 5.46
CA LYS A 73 -1.05 0.36 6.52
C LYS A 73 -1.88 -0.85 6.09
N ASN A 74 -2.33 -0.89 4.84
CA ASN A 74 -3.07 -2.02 4.29
C ASN A 74 -2.21 -3.29 4.23
N GLU A 75 -0.96 -3.19 3.74
CA GLU A 75 -0.01 -4.30 3.73
C GLU A 75 0.21 -4.87 5.14
N LYS A 76 0.38 -4.01 6.16
CA LYS A 76 0.49 -4.45 7.56
C LYS A 76 -0.76 -5.17 8.07
N ALA A 77 -1.95 -4.68 7.70
CA ALA A 77 -3.21 -5.33 8.07
C ALA A 77 -3.39 -6.68 7.36
N GLU A 78 -2.99 -6.76 6.08
CA GLU A 78 -3.02 -7.99 5.29
C GLU A 78 -2.03 -9.03 5.82
N ILE A 79 -0.80 -8.62 6.12
CA ILE A 79 0.20 -9.46 6.82
C ILE A 79 -0.40 -9.99 8.13
N GLY A 80 -0.99 -9.12 8.95
CA GLY A 80 -1.63 -9.53 10.21
C GLY A 80 -2.71 -10.60 9.99
N THR A 81 -3.59 -10.39 9.01
CA THR A 81 -4.66 -11.34 8.64
C THR A 81 -4.09 -12.68 8.15
N LEU A 82 -3.07 -12.64 7.29
CA LEU A 82 -2.40 -13.84 6.78
C LEU A 82 -1.70 -14.62 7.88
N LEU A 83 -1.02 -13.94 8.82
CA LEU A 83 -0.41 -14.58 9.99
C LEU A 83 -1.47 -15.20 10.90
N THR A 84 -2.56 -14.49 11.19
CA THR A 84 -3.68 -15.05 11.96
C THR A 84 -4.23 -16.30 11.30
N ASN A 85 -4.45 -16.28 9.98
CA ASN A 85 -4.88 -17.46 9.25
C ASN A 85 -3.84 -18.58 9.35
N LEU A 86 -2.56 -18.30 9.14
CA LEU A 86 -1.51 -19.31 9.17
C LEU A 86 -1.39 -20.02 10.54
N PHE A 87 -1.45 -19.27 11.64
CA PHE A 87 -1.32 -19.84 13.00
C PHE A 87 -2.61 -20.44 13.55
N SER A 88 -3.78 -19.93 13.15
CA SER A 88 -5.07 -20.44 13.63
C SER A 88 -5.57 -21.63 12.81
N LYS A 89 -5.12 -21.78 11.57
CA LYS A 89 -5.58 -22.85 10.70
C LYS A 89 -5.04 -24.18 11.20
N ARG A 90 -5.96 -25.11 11.42
CA ARG A 90 -5.69 -26.48 11.84
C ARG A 90 -6.30 -27.43 10.83
N TYR A 91 -5.62 -28.52 10.55
CA TYR A 91 -6.20 -29.56 9.73
C TYR A 91 -7.26 -30.30 10.57
N THR A 92 -8.53 -30.16 10.20
CA THR A 92 -9.65 -30.82 10.90
C THR A 92 -9.71 -32.31 10.64
N GLY A 93 -8.88 -32.79 9.71
CA GLY A 93 -8.84 -34.19 9.34
C GLY A 93 -9.98 -34.62 8.42
N LYS A 94 -10.75 -33.67 7.89
CA LYS A 94 -11.70 -33.91 6.82
C LYS A 94 -11.11 -33.30 5.54
N GLY A 95 -11.20 -34.02 4.42
CA GLY A 95 -10.62 -33.60 3.15
C GLY A 95 -9.22 -34.18 2.89
N ASN A 96 -8.51 -33.61 1.92
CA ASN A 96 -7.21 -34.09 1.48
C ASN A 96 -6.07 -33.31 2.17
N ILE A 97 -5.16 -34.01 2.82
CA ILE A 97 -3.99 -33.40 3.48
C ILE A 97 -3.08 -32.65 2.49
N ARG A 98 -3.03 -33.07 1.21
CA ARG A 98 -2.25 -32.37 0.17
C ARG A 98 -2.84 -31.00 -0.16
N GLU A 99 -4.15 -30.87 -0.16
CA GLU A 99 -4.83 -29.58 -0.35
C GLU A 99 -4.53 -28.65 0.82
N TYR A 100 -4.57 -29.17 2.05
CA TYR A 100 -4.20 -28.43 3.24
C TYR A 100 -2.76 -27.90 3.19
N ILE A 101 -1.79 -28.75 2.83
CA ILE A 101 -0.38 -28.36 2.69
C ILE A 101 -0.23 -27.28 1.60
N THR A 102 -0.91 -27.45 0.46
CA THR A 102 -0.87 -26.50 -0.64
C THR A 102 -1.44 -25.14 -0.21
N GLU A 103 -2.51 -25.13 0.58
CA GLU A 103 -3.08 -23.91 1.14
C GLU A 103 -2.12 -23.22 2.12
N MET A 104 -1.45 -23.98 3.01
CA MET A 104 -0.43 -23.46 3.92
C MET A 104 0.76 -22.86 3.15
N SER A 105 1.24 -23.55 2.11
CA SER A 105 2.27 -23.03 1.21
C SER A 105 1.82 -21.78 0.47
N HIS A 106 0.55 -21.71 0.06
CA HIS A 106 -0.01 -20.53 -0.60
C HIS A 106 -0.05 -19.31 0.34
N LEU A 107 -0.42 -19.50 1.61
CA LEU A 107 -0.37 -18.44 2.63
C LEU A 107 1.06 -17.94 2.86
N SER A 108 2.03 -18.85 2.96
CA SER A 108 3.45 -18.49 3.07
C SER A 108 3.97 -17.72 1.84
N ALA A 109 3.57 -18.14 0.63
CA ALA A 109 3.94 -17.45 -0.60
C ALA A 109 3.38 -16.02 -0.65
N LYS A 110 2.15 -15.78 -0.17
CA LYS A 110 1.57 -14.44 -0.04
C LYS A 110 2.34 -13.57 0.95
N LEU A 111 2.72 -14.11 2.11
CA LEU A 111 3.54 -13.40 3.08
C LEU A 111 4.90 -13.00 2.48
N ARG A 112 5.53 -13.90 1.71
CA ARG A 112 6.78 -13.62 0.99
C ARG A 112 6.61 -12.49 -0.04
N ALA A 113 5.48 -12.42 -0.75
CA ALA A 113 5.19 -11.32 -1.68
C ALA A 113 5.07 -9.96 -0.96
N LEU A 114 4.59 -9.96 0.29
CA LEU A 114 4.52 -8.78 1.17
C LEU A 114 5.84 -8.52 1.93
N LYS A 115 6.97 -9.06 1.44
CA LYS A 115 8.32 -8.94 2.02
C LYS A 115 8.47 -9.54 3.42
N LEU A 116 7.53 -10.39 3.86
CA LEU A 116 7.64 -11.17 5.09
C LEU A 116 7.84 -12.66 4.74
N GLY A 117 9.09 -13.03 4.44
CA GLY A 117 9.43 -14.42 4.15
C GLY A 117 9.45 -15.29 5.41
N LEU A 118 8.78 -16.45 5.36
CA LEU A 118 8.94 -17.51 6.34
C LEU A 118 10.00 -18.50 5.83
N SER A 119 10.82 -19.04 6.73
CA SER A 119 11.74 -20.12 6.36
C SER A 119 10.94 -21.39 6.03
N GLU A 120 11.48 -22.20 5.12
CA GLU A 120 10.87 -23.48 4.77
C GLU A 120 10.76 -24.40 6.00
N ASP A 121 11.80 -24.42 6.84
CA ASP A 121 11.81 -25.18 8.10
C ASP A 121 10.66 -24.76 9.03
N LEU A 122 10.42 -23.45 9.19
CA LEU A 122 9.34 -22.96 10.03
C LEU A 122 7.97 -23.33 9.47
N LEU A 123 7.80 -23.26 8.14
CA LEU A 123 6.55 -23.67 7.49
C LEU A 123 6.28 -25.17 7.68
N VAL A 124 7.29 -26.01 7.54
CA VAL A 124 7.17 -27.46 7.78
C VAL A 124 6.76 -27.74 9.23
N HIS A 125 7.43 -27.11 10.20
CA HIS A 125 7.07 -27.27 11.60
C HIS A 125 5.64 -26.77 11.90
N LEU A 126 5.24 -25.64 11.34
CA LEU A 126 3.87 -25.11 11.45
C LEU A 126 2.84 -26.09 10.91
N ILE A 127 3.11 -26.68 9.75
CA ILE A 127 2.23 -27.70 9.18
C ILE A 127 2.15 -28.90 10.13
N LEU A 128 3.28 -29.45 10.59
CA LEU A 128 3.30 -30.62 11.47
C LEU A 128 2.51 -30.39 12.77
N ILE A 129 2.72 -29.27 13.48
CA ILE A 129 2.01 -28.98 14.74
C ILE A 129 0.51 -28.70 14.52
N SER A 130 0.12 -28.33 13.30
CA SER A 130 -1.26 -28.03 12.95
C SER A 130 -2.09 -29.29 12.61
N LEU A 131 -1.42 -30.42 12.36
CA LEU A 131 -2.07 -31.70 12.08
C LEU A 131 -2.64 -32.35 13.37
N PRO A 132 -3.72 -33.13 13.26
CA PRO A 132 -4.19 -33.96 14.37
C PRO A 132 -3.17 -35.04 14.74
N THR A 133 -3.18 -35.47 16.00
CA THR A 133 -2.28 -36.50 16.57
C THR A 133 -2.23 -37.81 15.78
N ARG A 134 -3.28 -38.14 15.02
CA ARG A 134 -3.33 -39.32 14.15
C ARG A 134 -2.41 -39.26 12.91
N PHE A 135 -1.80 -38.10 12.64
CA PHE A 135 -0.81 -37.89 11.58
C PHE A 135 0.58 -37.54 12.15
N SER A 136 0.70 -37.51 13.48
CA SER A 136 1.95 -37.27 14.18
C SER A 136 2.72 -38.56 14.41
#